data_AF-A0A421DY49-F1
#
_entry.id   AF-A0A421DY49-F1
#
_cell.length_a   1.000
_cell.length_b   1.000
_cell.length_c   1.000
_cell.angle_alpha   90.00
_cell.angle_beta   90.00
_cell.angle_gamma   90.00
#
_symmetry.space_group_name_H-M   'P 1'
#
loop_
_entity.id
_entity.type
_entity.pdbx_description
1 polymer ?
#
loop_
_entity_poly.entity_id
_entity_poly.type
_entity_poly.pdbx_seq_one_letter_code
_entity_poly.pdbx_strand_id
1 'polypeptide(L)'
;MTGLAATEPTETVHFTEIRTDESNTGTPIHAEYIHLHLPKLADAGYIVLDEQTYEISQGPRFAEIEPFLELVQRHGERLPDGWV
;
A
#
# COMPACT_ATOMS: atom_id res chain seq x y z
N MET A 1 -33.95 -5.93 -15.76
CA MET A 1 -33.33 -4.59 -15.86
C MET A 1 -32.18 -4.60 -14.88
N THR A 2 -30.97 -4.82 -15.41
CA THR A 2 -29.73 -5.06 -14.66
C THR A 2 -29.01 -3.72 -14.43
N GLY A 3 -28.38 -3.56 -13.27
CA GLY A 3 -27.58 -2.38 -12.89
C GLY A 3 -27.86 -2.08 -11.42
N LEU A 4 -26.92 -2.06 -10.49
CA LEU A 4 -25.51 -1.72 -10.56
C LEU A 4 -24.82 -2.54 -9.47
N ALA A 5 -23.79 -3.31 -9.80
CA ALA A 5 -22.91 -3.86 -8.78
C ALA A 5 -22.17 -2.68 -8.14
N ALA A 6 -22.47 -2.37 -6.89
CA ALA A 6 -21.55 -1.60 -6.06
C ALA A 6 -20.29 -2.46 -5.93
N THR A 7 -19.27 -2.14 -6.71
CA THR A 7 -17.92 -2.57 -6.39
C THR A 7 -17.60 -1.95 -5.04
N GLU A 8 -17.39 -2.80 -4.05
CA GLU A 8 -16.85 -2.42 -2.74
C GLU A 8 -15.65 -1.49 -2.95
N PRO A 9 -15.50 -0.45 -2.11
CA PRO A 9 -14.57 0.64 -2.38
C PRO A 9 -13.14 0.12 -2.39
N THR A 10 -12.39 0.57 -3.40
CA THR A 10 -10.93 0.66 -3.44
C THR A 10 -10.35 0.66 -2.04
N GLU A 11 -9.58 -0.38 -1.72
CA GLU A 11 -9.00 -0.61 -0.39
C GLU A 11 -8.20 0.63 0.07
N THR A 12 -8.81 1.44 0.93
CA THR A 12 -8.16 2.60 1.57
C THR A 12 -7.59 2.13 2.89
N VAL A 13 -6.28 2.32 3.06
CA VAL A 13 -5.55 1.88 4.25
C VAL A 13 -5.02 3.09 5.00
N HIS A 14 -5.30 3.13 6.30
CA HIS A 14 -4.73 4.10 7.21
C HIS A 14 -3.29 3.68 7.54
N PHE A 15 -2.29 4.45 7.14
CA PHE A 15 -0.90 3.94 7.14
C PHE A 15 -0.30 3.80 8.55
N THR A 16 -0.89 4.43 9.57
CA THR A 16 -0.51 4.23 10.98
C THR A 16 -0.84 2.81 11.47
N GLU A 17 -1.68 2.06 10.75
CA GLU A 17 -2.14 0.71 11.10
C GLU A 17 -1.57 -0.42 10.22
N ILE A 18 -0.53 -0.18 9.39
CA ILE A 18 0.10 -1.28 8.64
C ILE A 18 0.63 -2.31 9.66
N ARG A 19 -0.05 -3.47 9.68
CA ARG A 19 0.03 -4.51 10.69
C ARG A 19 1.47 -4.99 10.90
N THR A 20 2.09 -4.55 12.00
CA THR A 20 3.16 -5.30 12.66
C THR A 20 2.55 -6.56 13.26
N ASP A 21 3.00 -7.74 12.82
CA ASP A 21 2.79 -8.99 13.54
C ASP A 21 3.11 -8.82 15.03
N GLU A 22 2.23 -9.32 15.90
CA GLU A 22 2.29 -9.19 17.37
C GLU A 22 3.54 -9.84 18.02
N SER A 23 4.44 -10.43 17.25
CA SER A 23 5.74 -10.89 17.73
C SER A 23 6.89 -9.88 17.58
N ASN A 24 6.67 -8.72 16.96
CA ASN A 24 7.72 -7.70 16.77
C ASN A 24 7.36 -6.41 17.53
N THR A 25 8.03 -6.19 18.67
CA THR A 25 7.97 -4.96 19.46
C THR A 25 8.05 -3.75 18.53
N GLY A 26 6.96 -2.97 18.46
CA GLY A 26 6.68 -1.98 17.43
C GLY A 26 7.91 -1.22 16.93
N THR A 27 8.31 -1.53 15.70
CA THR A 27 9.16 -0.62 14.94
C THR A 27 8.23 0.47 14.42
N PRO A 28 8.33 1.72 14.90
CA PRO A 28 7.54 2.81 14.33
C PRO A 28 7.81 2.85 12.83
N ILE A 29 6.77 3.01 12.00
CA ILE A 29 6.93 3.27 10.56
C ILE A 29 8.01 4.34 10.43
N HIS A 30 9.15 3.96 9.84
CA HIS A 30 10.29 4.87 9.74
C HIS A 30 9.82 6.14 9.03
N ALA A 31 10.12 7.30 9.61
CA ALA A 31 9.77 8.60 9.01
C ALA A 31 10.26 8.73 7.56
N GLU A 32 11.28 7.95 7.18
CA GLU A 32 11.76 7.80 5.81
C GLU A 32 10.68 7.26 4.84
N TYR A 33 9.80 6.33 5.25
CA TYR A 33 8.68 5.91 4.39
C TYR A 33 7.75 7.07 4.06
N ILE A 34 7.43 7.90 5.06
CA ILE A 34 6.52 9.04 4.95
C ILE A 34 7.16 10.16 4.11
N HIS A 35 8.44 10.44 4.30
CA HIS A 35 9.08 11.60 3.69
C HIS A 35 9.85 11.28 2.39
N LEU A 36 10.19 10.01 2.13
CA LEU A 36 11.04 9.63 1.00
C LEU A 36 10.36 8.71 -0.01
N HIS A 37 9.50 7.78 0.42
CA HIS A 37 9.00 6.71 -0.45
C HIS A 37 7.56 6.92 -0.89
N LEU A 38 6.63 7.21 0.03
CA LEU A 38 5.23 7.48 -0.31
C LEU A 38 5.07 8.68 -1.26
N PRO A 39 5.78 9.81 -1.07
CA PRO A 39 5.70 10.94 -2.00
C PRO A 39 6.14 10.54 -3.41
N LYS A 40 7.17 9.70 -3.56
CA LYS A 40 7.63 9.23 -4.88
C LYS A 40 6.61 8.33 -5.57
N LEU A 41 5.91 7.48 -4.83
CA LEU A 41 4.84 6.64 -5.37
C LEU A 41 3.61 7.46 -5.77
N ALA A 42 3.29 8.50 -5.00
CA ALA A 42 2.23 9.44 -5.32
C ALA A 42 2.57 10.26 -6.57
N ASP A 43 3.79 10.81 -6.64
CA ASP A 43 4.31 11.54 -7.81
C ASP A 43 4.31 10.66 -9.07
N ALA A 44 4.62 9.37 -8.92
CA ALA A 44 4.56 8.41 -10.03
C ALA A 44 3.13 7.99 -10.40
N GLY A 45 2.12 8.34 -9.60
CA GLY A 45 0.70 8.05 -9.84
C GLY A 45 0.25 6.64 -9.46
N TYR A 46 1.07 5.91 -8.69
CA TYR A 46 0.74 4.55 -8.24
C TYR A 46 -0.17 4.54 -7.02
N ILE A 47 -0.09 5.58 -6.18
CA ILE A 47 -0.96 5.78 -5.02
C ILE A 47 -1.52 7.20 -5.00
N VAL A 48 -2.58 7.41 -4.23
CA VAL A 48 -3.00 8.73 -3.75
C VAL A 48 -2.76 8.75 -2.24
N LEU A 49 -2.07 9.79 -1.77
CA LEU A 49 -1.82 10.04 -0.36
C LEU A 49 -2.69 11.22 0.10
N ASP A 50 -3.54 11.01 1.10
CA ASP A 50 -4.21 12.08 1.82
C ASP A 50 -3.36 12.45 3.05
N GLU A 51 -2.68 13.60 2.98
CA GLU A 51 -1.82 14.09 4.06
C GLU A 51 -2.60 14.58 5.30
N GLN A 52 -3.91 14.84 5.15
CA GLN A 52 -4.75 15.31 6.25
C GLN A 52 -5.29 14.13 7.06
N THR A 53 -5.71 13.06 6.38
CA THR A 53 -6.30 11.87 7.00
C THR A 53 -5.29 10.75 7.18
N TYR A 54 -4.09 10.87 6.62
CA TYR A 54 -3.06 9.84 6.65
C TYR A 54 -3.53 8.52 6.00
N GLU A 55 -4.28 8.65 4.91
CA GLU A 55 -4.82 7.54 4.15
C GLU A 55 -4.09 7.35 2.82
N ILE A 56 -3.92 6.10 2.43
CA ILE A 56 -3.37 5.70 1.13
C ILE A 56 -4.45 4.97 0.36
N SER A 57 -4.63 5.33 -0.91
CA SER A 57 -5.51 4.63 -1.85
C SER A 57 -4.81 4.40 -3.18
N GLN A 58 -5.39 3.53 -4.03
CA GLN A 58 -4.84 3.21 -5.34
C GLN A 58 -4.83 4.44 -6.25
N GLY A 59 -3.68 4.73 -6.86
CA GLY A 59 -3.52 5.78 -7.85
C GLY A 59 -3.99 5.35 -9.24
N PRO A 60 -4.13 6.30 -10.18
CA PRO A 60 -4.61 6.01 -11.54
C PRO A 60 -3.73 5.03 -12.32
N ARG A 61 -2.48 4.83 -11.92
CA ARG A 61 -1.53 3.90 -12.54
C ARG A 61 -1.33 2.60 -11.74
N PHE A 62 -2.09 2.39 -10.67
CA PHE A 62 -1.93 1.22 -9.80
C PHE A 62 -2.00 -0.11 -10.57
N ALA A 63 -2.91 -0.21 -11.54
CA ALA A 63 -3.08 -1.41 -12.36
C ALA A 63 -1.80 -1.82 -13.14
N GLU A 64 -0.86 -0.91 -13.36
CA GLU A 64 0.44 -1.24 -13.99
C GLU A 64 1.33 -2.08 -13.08
N ILE A 65 1.23 -1.91 -11.76
CA ILE A 65 2.07 -2.59 -10.77
C ILE A 65 1.35 -3.69 -10.01
N GLU A 66 0.02 -3.71 -10.03
CA GLU A 66 -0.83 -4.69 -9.34
C GLU A 66 -0.40 -6.15 -9.60
N PRO A 67 -0.14 -6.60 -10.85
CA PRO A 67 0.28 -7.99 -11.08
C PRO A 67 1.62 -8.34 -10.42
N PHE A 68 2.52 -7.36 -10.30
CA PHE A 68 3.80 -7.53 -9.61
C PHE A 68 3.59 -7.60 -8.10
N LEU A 69 2.75 -6.70 -7.54
CA LEU A 69 2.43 -6.71 -6.12
C LEU A 69 1.77 -8.03 -5.69
N GLU A 70 0.85 -8.57 -6.50
CA GLU A 70 0.27 -9.89 -6.26
C GLU A 70 1.31 -11.00 -6.25
N LEU A 71 2.29 -10.95 -7.16
CA LEU A 71 3.37 -11.94 -7.23
C LEU A 71 4.24 -11.90 -5.97
N VAL A 72 4.60 -10.69 -5.53
CA VAL A 72 5.37 -10.44 -4.30
C VAL A 72 4.59 -10.96 -3.09
N GLN A 73 3.30 -10.63 -2.99
CA GLN A 73 2.45 -11.08 -1.88
C GLN A 73 2.30 -12.61 -1.85
N ARG A 74 2.10 -13.24 -3.02
CA ARG A 74 1.95 -14.69 -3.15
C ARG A 74 3.24 -15.46 -2.83
N HIS A 75 4.40 -14.86 -3.01
CA HIS A 75 5.71 -15.50 -2.86
C HIS A 75 6.60 -14.82 -1.82
N GLY A 76 6.03 -14.07 -0.87
CA GLY A 76 6.77 -13.30 0.13
C GLY A 76 7.79 -14.14 0.90
N GLU A 77 7.46 -15.38 1.23
CA GLU A 77 8.34 -16.34 1.92
C GLU A 77 9.60 -16.74 1.14
N ARG A 78 9.65 -16.42 -0.15
CA ARG A 78 10.76 -16.74 -1.06
C ARG A 78 11.56 -15.51 -1.50
N LEU A 79 11.21 -14.34 -0.99
CA LEU A 79 11.98 -13.12 -1.28
C LEU A 79 13.33 -13.19 -0.56
N PRO A 80 14.40 -12.65 -1.16
CA PRO A 80 15.70 -12.58 -0.51
C PRO A 80 15.62 -11.82 0.82
N ASP A 81 16.43 -12.23 1.79
CA ASP A 81 16.57 -11.52 3.05
C ASP A 81 16.96 -10.04 2.80
N GLY A 82 16.25 -9.12 3.42
CA GLY A 82 16.47 -7.67 3.31
C GLY A 82 15.72 -6.96 2.17
N TRP A 83 14.78 -7.64 1.51
CA TRP A 83 13.84 -7.01 0.56
C TRP A 83 12.51 -6.58 1.20
N VAL A 84 12.24 -7.07 2.42
CA VAL A 84 11.06 -6.75 3.24
C VAL A 84 11.54 -6.23 4.59
#